data_AF-A0A096AGS7-F1
#
_entry.id   AF-A0A096AGS7-F1
#
_cell.length_a   1.000
_cell.length_b   1.000
_cell.length_c   1.000
_cell.angle_alpha   90.00
_cell.angle_beta   90.00
_cell.angle_gamma   90.00
#
_symmetry.space_group_name_H-M   'P 1'
#
loop_
_entity.id
_entity.type
_entity.pdbx_description
1 polymer ?
#
loop_
_entity_poly.entity_id
_entity_poly.type
_entity_poly.pdbx_seq_one_letter_code
_entity_poly.pdbx_strand_id
1 'polypeptide(L)'
;MITESLIRKKFVHNTMTDAVNRLYAAWRPAISVFQVRSGELQRFAQSGASSKQISDGSYELRLFIPLHLRFLDIQYRKPKGKRAQRQSNLYNKLVWPILYKHVFPELRYGFTDEVRHSLHNQLSHAIEKK
;
A
#
# COMPACT_ATOMS: atom_id res chain seq x y z
N MET A 1 -11.19 28.11 5.21
CA MET A 1 -10.03 28.44 4.34
C MET A 1 -9.21 27.19 4.12
N ILE A 2 -8.82 26.88 2.89
CA ILE A 2 -7.94 25.74 2.59
C ILE A 2 -6.51 26.14 2.94
N THR A 3 -5.87 25.38 3.83
CA THR A 3 -4.50 25.66 4.29
C THR A 3 -3.51 24.71 3.62
N GLU A 4 -2.25 25.14 3.52
CA GLU A 4 -1.16 24.30 3.00
C GLU A 4 -0.99 23.00 3.82
N SER A 5 -1.21 23.08 5.12
CA SER A 5 -1.24 21.91 6.02
C SER A 5 -2.33 20.91 5.60
N LEU A 6 -3.52 21.39 5.27
CA LEU A 6 -4.62 20.54 4.80
C LEU A 6 -4.31 19.87 3.46
N ILE A 7 -3.74 20.62 2.51
CA ILE A 7 -3.35 20.08 1.19
C ILE A 7 -2.28 18.99 1.35
N ARG A 8 -1.26 19.24 2.18
CA ARG A 8 -0.21 18.26 2.48
C ARG A 8 -0.76 17.01 3.17
N LYS A 9 -1.65 17.17 4.16
CA LYS A 9 -2.33 16.04 4.81
C LYS A 9 -3.12 15.22 3.80
N LYS A 10 -3.81 15.86 2.86
CA LYS A 10 -4.56 15.19 1.79
C LYS A 10 -3.64 14.44 0.83
N PHE A 11 -2.51 15.03 0.43
CA PHE A 11 -1.51 14.38 -0.38
C PHE A 11 -1.00 13.09 0.29
N VAL A 12 -0.48 13.21 1.52
CA VAL A 12 0.03 12.06 2.28
C VAL A 12 -1.05 10.99 2.44
N HIS A 13 -2.28 11.38 2.77
CA HIS A 13 -3.40 10.46 2.88
C HIS A 13 -3.67 9.70 1.58
N ASN A 14 -3.68 10.38 0.44
CA ASN A 14 -3.92 9.79 -0.87
C ASN A 14 -2.79 8.82 -1.24
N THR A 15 -1.53 9.25 -1.13
CA THR A 15 -0.34 8.43 -1.43
C THR A 15 -0.30 7.17 -0.58
N MET A 16 -0.53 7.30 0.72
CA MET A 16 -0.52 6.16 1.65
C MET A 16 -1.72 5.24 1.45
N THR A 17 -2.88 5.78 1.08
CA THR A 17 -4.05 4.94 0.74
C THR A 17 -3.83 4.16 -0.55
N ASP A 18 -3.26 4.79 -1.57
CA ASP A 18 -2.91 4.14 -2.84
C ASP A 18 -1.88 3.02 -2.61
N ALA A 19 -0.89 3.25 -1.75
CA ALA A 19 0.09 2.24 -1.35
C ALA A 19 -0.56 0.95 -0.84
N VAL A 20 -1.50 1.10 0.09
CA VAL A 20 -2.22 -0.03 0.70
C VAL A 20 -3.06 -0.76 -0.34
N ASN A 21 -3.74 -0.03 -1.20
CA ASN A 21 -4.54 -0.61 -2.27
C ASN A 21 -3.66 -1.40 -3.25
N ARG A 22 -2.50 -0.87 -3.62
CA ARG A 22 -1.52 -1.57 -4.46
C ARG A 22 -0.99 -2.84 -3.79
N LEU A 23 -0.73 -2.80 -2.48
CA LEU A 23 -0.28 -3.99 -1.74
C LEU A 23 -1.32 -5.10 -1.81
N TYR A 24 -2.57 -4.81 -1.47
CA TYR A 24 -3.64 -5.81 -1.54
C TYR A 24 -3.91 -6.28 -2.97
N ALA A 25 -3.90 -5.37 -3.95
CA ALA A 25 -4.06 -5.73 -5.35
C ALA A 25 -2.96 -6.66 -5.85
N ALA A 26 -1.71 -6.45 -5.42
CA ALA A 26 -0.58 -7.29 -5.79
C ALA A 26 -0.58 -8.64 -5.07
N TRP A 27 -1.10 -8.70 -3.84
CA TRP A 27 -1.23 -9.95 -3.07
C TRP A 27 -2.30 -10.89 -3.60
N ARG A 28 -3.45 -10.38 -4.05
CA ARG A 28 -4.58 -11.21 -4.54
C ARG A 28 -4.16 -12.27 -5.59
N PRO A 29 -3.52 -11.92 -6.72
CA PRO A 29 -3.10 -12.90 -7.73
C PRO A 29 -1.89 -13.73 -7.28
N ALA A 30 -1.08 -13.23 -6.34
CA ALA A 30 0.07 -13.97 -5.85
C ALA A 30 -0.35 -15.08 -4.87
N ILE A 31 -1.40 -14.85 -4.09
CA ILE A 31 -1.93 -15.79 -3.10
C ILE A 31 -2.79 -16.88 -3.75
N SER A 32 -3.48 -16.59 -4.87
CA SER A 32 -4.34 -17.56 -5.55
C SER A 32 -3.61 -18.79 -6.09
N VAL A 33 -2.27 -18.75 -6.15
CA VAL A 33 -1.42 -19.86 -6.61
C VAL A 33 -1.21 -20.91 -5.50
N PHE A 34 -1.37 -20.55 -4.22
CA PHE A 34 -1.14 -21.50 -3.13
C PHE A 34 -2.37 -22.37 -2.88
N GLN A 35 -2.12 -23.56 -2.36
CA GLN A 35 -3.21 -24.42 -1.91
C GLN A 35 -3.90 -23.82 -0.68
N VAL A 36 -5.24 -23.78 -0.75
CA VAL A 36 -6.08 -23.25 0.32
C VAL A 36 -6.26 -24.32 1.39
N ARG A 37 -5.91 -23.98 2.65
CA ARG A 37 -6.20 -24.83 3.83
C ARG A 37 -7.32 -24.23 4.68
N SER A 38 -7.10 -23.06 5.28
CA SER A 38 -8.08 -22.36 6.13
C SER A 38 -8.76 -21.18 5.44
N GLY A 39 -8.18 -20.65 4.37
CA GLY A 39 -8.68 -19.45 3.67
C GLY A 39 -8.32 -18.12 4.34
N GLU A 40 -7.72 -18.10 5.52
CA GLU A 40 -7.37 -16.86 6.25
C GLU A 40 -6.46 -15.94 5.43
N LEU A 41 -5.49 -16.51 4.72
CA LEU A 41 -4.58 -15.74 3.87
C LEU A 41 -5.31 -15.06 2.71
N GLN A 42 -6.32 -15.72 2.14
CA GLN A 42 -7.13 -15.16 1.07
C GLN A 42 -8.06 -14.06 1.60
N ARG A 43 -8.68 -14.26 2.77
CA ARG A 43 -9.47 -13.23 3.44
C ARG A 43 -8.61 -12.01 3.75
N PHE A 44 -7.43 -12.20 4.32
CA PHE A 44 -6.47 -11.12 4.56
C PHE A 44 -6.14 -10.32 3.29
N ALA A 45 -5.89 -10.99 2.15
CA ALA A 45 -5.61 -10.31 0.89
C ALA A 45 -6.81 -9.57 0.29
N GLN A 46 -8.03 -9.96 0.68
CA GLN A 46 -9.27 -9.35 0.22
C GLN A 46 -9.69 -8.17 1.10
N SER A 47 -9.80 -8.40 2.42
CA SER A 47 -10.25 -7.42 3.41
C SER A 47 -9.16 -6.46 3.83
N GLY A 48 -7.90 -6.90 3.73
CA GLY A 48 -6.78 -6.21 4.35
C GLY A 48 -6.83 -6.23 5.88
N ALA A 49 -5.76 -5.73 6.47
CA ALA A 49 -5.70 -5.33 7.88
C ALA A 49 -4.82 -4.09 7.96
N SER A 50 -5.43 -2.94 7.71
CA SER A 50 -4.79 -1.63 7.82
C SER A 50 -5.67 -0.69 8.62
N SER A 51 -5.09 -0.03 9.62
CA SER A 51 -5.75 1.08 10.32
C SER A 51 -5.09 2.39 9.96
N LYS A 52 -5.90 3.43 9.88
CA LYS A 52 -5.48 4.79 9.56
C LYS A 52 -5.88 5.68 10.71
N GLN A 53 -4.92 6.44 11.25
CA GLN A 53 -5.18 7.44 12.25
C GLN A 53 -4.71 8.79 11.72
N ILE A 54 -5.62 9.76 11.72
CA ILE A 54 -5.35 11.13 11.30
C ILE A 54 -5.49 11.97 12.55
N SER A 55 -4.38 12.51 13.04
CA SER A 55 -4.38 13.44 14.17
C SER A 55 -3.93 14.82 13.71
N ASP A 56 -4.01 15.79 14.63
CA ASP A 56 -3.68 17.16 14.29
C ASP A 56 -2.16 17.34 14.17
N GLY A 57 -1.66 17.09 12.97
CA GLY A 57 -0.24 17.22 12.62
C GLY A 57 0.44 15.92 12.21
N SER A 58 -0.18 14.75 12.41
CA SER A 58 0.41 13.47 12.01
C SER A 58 -0.56 12.56 11.27
N TYR A 59 -0.03 11.86 10.27
CA TYR A 59 -0.73 10.80 9.56
C TYR A 59 -0.04 9.48 9.89
N GLU A 60 -0.76 8.58 10.54
CA GLU A 60 -0.26 7.26 10.89
C GLU A 60 -1.02 6.18 10.12
N LEU A 61 -0.27 5.36 9.39
CA LEU A 61 -0.78 4.16 8.75
C LEU A 61 -0.15 2.95 9.41
N ARG A 62 -0.99 2.10 9.99
CA ARG A 62 -0.56 0.78 10.48
C ARG A 62 -1.00 -0.28 9.49
N LEU A 63 -0.03 -1.06 9.02
CA LEU A 63 -0.23 -2.18 8.13
C LEU A 63 0.13 -3.46 8.86
N PHE A 64 -0.82 -4.39 8.93
CA PHE A 64 -0.50 -5.74 9.35
C PHE A 64 0.04 -6.50 8.14
N ILE A 65 1.30 -6.89 8.20
CA ILE A 65 1.93 -7.76 7.21
C ILE A 65 2.22 -9.09 7.91
N PRO A 66 1.53 -10.18 7.54
CA PRO A 66 1.74 -11.45 8.20
C PRO A 66 3.18 -11.95 7.96
N LEU A 67 3.96 -12.06 9.03
CA LEU A 67 5.35 -12.54 8.94
C LEU A 67 5.47 -13.93 8.32
N HIS A 68 4.41 -14.74 8.44
CA HIS A 68 4.34 -16.07 7.84
C HIS A 68 4.36 -16.06 6.31
N LEU A 69 4.10 -14.92 5.65
CA LEU A 69 4.34 -14.75 4.22
C LEU A 69 5.80 -15.06 3.84
N ARG A 70 6.76 -14.73 4.72
CA ARG A 70 8.17 -15.05 4.50
C ARG A 70 8.43 -16.56 4.56
N PHE A 71 7.72 -17.29 5.41
CA PHE A 71 7.85 -18.75 5.47
C PHE A 71 7.25 -19.40 4.22
N LEU A 72 6.16 -18.85 3.67
CA LEU A 72 5.63 -19.27 2.36
C LEU A 72 6.65 -19.01 1.25
N ASP A 73 7.28 -17.83 1.25
CA ASP A 73 8.37 -17.49 0.30
C ASP A 73 9.56 -18.46 0.41
N ILE A 74 9.78 -19.09 1.57
CA ILE A 74 10.84 -20.09 1.78
C ILE A 74 10.36 -21.48 1.34
N GLN A 75 9.16 -21.89 1.75
CA GLN A 75 8.59 -23.21 1.47
C GLN A 75 8.38 -23.43 -0.04
N TYR A 76 7.95 -22.41 -0.75
CA TYR A 76 7.67 -22.49 -2.19
C TYR A 76 8.87 -22.12 -3.07
N ARG A 77 10.05 -21.85 -2.48
CA ARG A 77 11.31 -21.81 -3.25
C ARG A 77 11.63 -23.22 -3.73
N LYS A 78 11.85 -23.38 -5.03
CA LYS A 78 12.36 -24.64 -5.59
C LYS A 78 13.67 -25.04 -4.89
N PRO A 79 13.86 -26.33 -4.55
CA PRO A 79 15.09 -26.77 -3.90
C PRO A 79 16.30 -26.62 -4.83
N LYS A 80 17.43 -26.22 -4.25
CA LYS A 80 18.78 -26.04 -4.84
C LYS A 80 18.84 -25.22 -6.15
N GLY A 81 19.20 -23.94 -6.02
CA GLY A 81 19.89 -23.16 -7.05
C GLY A 81 19.09 -22.72 -8.29
N LYS A 82 17.86 -23.22 -8.50
CA LYS A 82 17.01 -22.76 -9.61
C LYS A 82 16.18 -21.55 -9.20
N ARG A 83 16.26 -20.45 -9.96
CA ARG A 83 15.40 -19.26 -9.78
C ARG A 83 13.94 -19.71 -9.71
N ALA A 84 13.24 -19.33 -8.64
CA ALA A 84 11.81 -19.61 -8.50
C ALA A 84 11.08 -19.19 -9.78
N GLN A 85 10.49 -20.17 -10.48
CA GLN A 85 9.76 -19.91 -11.71
C GLN A 85 8.54 -19.07 -11.37
N ARG A 86 8.62 -17.77 -11.70
CA ARG A 86 7.52 -16.81 -11.88
C ARG A 86 6.55 -16.51 -10.72
N GLN A 87 6.38 -17.34 -9.70
CA GLN A 87 5.29 -17.17 -8.72
C GLN A 87 5.83 -17.28 -7.28
N SER A 88 5.25 -16.54 -6.33
CA SER A 88 5.43 -16.67 -4.85
C SER A 88 6.63 -16.01 -4.12
N ASN A 89 6.96 -14.73 -4.37
CA ASN A 89 7.66 -13.93 -3.33
C ASN A 89 6.69 -12.88 -2.78
N LEU A 90 5.79 -13.30 -1.90
CA LEU A 90 4.73 -12.50 -1.29
C LEU A 90 5.24 -11.35 -0.45
N TYR A 91 6.35 -11.55 0.27
CA TYR A 91 6.88 -10.52 1.15
C TYR A 91 7.88 -9.65 0.38
N ASN A 92 8.97 -10.25 -0.07
CA ASN A 92 10.09 -9.46 -0.60
C ASN A 92 9.81 -8.80 -1.97
N LYS A 93 9.01 -9.43 -2.85
CA LYS A 93 8.74 -8.85 -4.19
C LYS A 93 7.49 -7.98 -4.24
N LEU A 94 6.63 -8.01 -3.22
CA LEU A 94 5.40 -7.21 -3.23
C LEU A 94 5.49 -6.05 -2.25
N VAL A 95 5.93 -6.29 -1.01
CA VAL A 95 5.97 -5.25 0.01
C VAL A 95 7.05 -4.21 -0.29
N TRP A 96 8.30 -4.64 -0.44
CA TRP A 96 9.42 -3.70 -0.58
C TRP A 96 9.36 -2.84 -1.83
N PRO A 97 9.02 -3.35 -3.03
CA PRO A 97 8.92 -2.49 -4.20
C PRO A 97 7.83 -1.43 -4.05
N ILE A 98 6.68 -1.79 -3.47
CA ILE A 98 5.62 -0.81 -3.23
C ILE A 98 6.13 0.27 -2.27
N LEU A 99 6.71 -0.08 -1.13
CA LEU A 99 7.18 0.92 -0.17
C LEU A 99 8.36 1.76 -0.71
N TYR A 100 9.44 1.12 -1.16
CA TYR A 100 10.69 1.82 -1.50
C TYR A 100 10.73 2.41 -2.89
N LYS A 101 10.02 1.82 -3.86
CA LYS A 101 10.04 2.31 -5.26
C LYS A 101 8.83 3.15 -5.61
N HIS A 102 7.74 3.07 -4.84
CA HIS A 102 6.54 3.87 -5.11
C HIS A 102 6.25 4.84 -3.97
N VAL A 103 6.01 4.36 -2.75
CA VAL A 103 5.54 5.22 -1.65
C VAL A 103 6.58 6.26 -1.23
N PHE A 104 7.80 5.84 -0.91
CA PHE A 104 8.81 6.77 -0.43
C PHE A 104 9.23 7.80 -1.48
N PRO A 105 9.44 7.44 -2.76
CA PRO A 105 9.68 8.43 -3.80
C PRO A 105 8.51 9.41 -3.97
N GLU A 106 7.27 8.93 -3.96
CA GLU A 106 6.08 9.78 -4.07
C GLU A 106 5.99 10.75 -2.88
N LEU A 107 6.16 10.26 -1.65
CA LEU A 107 6.15 11.12 -0.47
C LEU A 107 7.28 12.16 -0.48
N ARG A 108 8.43 11.82 -1.05
CA ARG A 108 9.61 12.69 -1.06
C ARG A 108 9.59 13.72 -2.19
N TYR A 109 9.07 13.35 -3.35
CA TYR A 109 9.20 14.14 -4.59
C TYR A 109 7.87 14.41 -5.31
N GLY A 110 6.81 13.67 -5.00
CA GLY A 110 5.51 13.77 -5.66
C GLY A 110 4.66 14.98 -5.23
N PHE A 111 5.06 15.71 -4.19
CA PHE A 111 4.35 16.91 -3.76
C PHE A 111 4.76 18.15 -4.57
N THR A 112 4.49 18.11 -5.88
CA THR A 112 4.79 19.19 -6.83
C THR A 112 3.77 20.32 -6.76
N ASP A 113 4.08 21.46 -7.38
CA ASP A 113 3.17 22.61 -7.45
C ASP A 113 1.87 22.25 -8.19
N GLU A 114 1.96 21.45 -9.25
CA GLU A 114 0.81 20.95 -10.01
C GLU A 114 -0.12 20.09 -9.13
N VAL A 115 0.46 19.16 -8.35
CA VAL A 115 -0.29 18.32 -7.41
C VAL A 115 -0.92 19.18 -6.32
N ARG A 116 -0.20 20.17 -5.80
CA ARG A 116 -0.72 21.12 -4.81
C ARG A 116 -1.94 21.88 -5.34
N HIS A 117 -1.85 22.45 -6.55
CA HIS A 117 -2.96 23.17 -7.18
C HIS A 117 -4.16 22.26 -7.45
N SER A 118 -3.92 21.04 -7.95
CA SER A 118 -4.98 20.06 -8.18
C SER A 118 -5.72 19.70 -6.89
N LEU A 119 -4.98 19.45 -5.80
CA LEU A 119 -5.56 19.14 -4.50
C LEU A 119 -6.31 20.32 -3.90
N HIS A 120 -5.79 21.55 -4.05
CA HIS A 120 -6.49 22.75 -3.64
C HIS A 120 -7.86 22.84 -4.33
N ASN A 121 -7.90 22.70 -5.66
CA ASN A 121 -9.14 22.77 -6.44
C ASN A 121 -10.14 21.68 -6.04
N GLN A 122 -9.66 20.45 -5.81
CA GLN A 122 -10.51 19.36 -5.32
C GLN A 122 -11.13 19.67 -3.95
N LEU A 123 -10.34 20.25 -3.04
CA LEU A 123 -10.81 20.65 -1.72
C LEU A 123 -11.80 21.82 -1.80
N SER A 124 -11.56 22.81 -2.67
CA SER A 124 -12.48 23.94 -2.89
C SER A 124 -13.84 23.44 -3.39
N HIS A 125 -13.84 22.61 -4.44
CA HIS A 125 -15.09 22.06 -4.97
C HIS A 125 -15.83 21.17 -3.96
N ALA A 126 -15.13 20.45 -3.09
CA ALA A 126 -15.77 19.65 -2.05
C ALA A 126 -16.47 20.52 -0.97
N ILE A 127 -16.00 21.75 -0.77
CA ILE A 127 -16.62 22.72 0.13
C ILE A 127 -17.80 23.43 -0.58
N GLU A 128 -17.66 23.76 -1.86
CA GLU A 128 -18.70 24.44 -2.66
C GLU A 128 -19.91 23.56 -2.98
N LYS A 129 -19.71 22.25 -3.11
CA LYS A 129 -20.80 21.27 -3.32
C LYS A 129 -21.56 20.90 -2.04
N LYS A 130 -21.23 21.51 -0.91
CA LYS A 130 -21.78 21.21 0.40
C LYS A 130 -22.80 22.28 0.81
#